data_AF-A0AAW6M7N0-F1
#
_entry.id   AF-A0AAW6M7N0-F1
#
_cell.length_a   1.000
_cell.length_b   1.000
_cell.length_c   1.000
_cell.angle_alpha   90.00
_cell.angle_beta   90.00
_cell.angle_gamma   90.00
#
_symmetry.space_group_name_H-M   'P 1'
#
loop_
_entity.id
_entity.type
_entity.pdbx_description
1 polymer ?
#
loop_
_entity_poly.entity_id
_entity_poly.type
_entity_poly.pdbx_seq_one_letter_code
_entity_poly.pdbx_strand_id
1 'polypeptide(L)'
;KGVEADTTLDEWMKKAKKAKCKAIAKFAANIEDDKQAVKAARQTEYSNALLEGTVNRIKCIKRTMYNRAGIELLRAKVIYGL
;
A
#
# COMPACT_ATOMS: atom_id res chain seq x y z
N LYS A 1 5.88 -27.30 9.66
CA LYS A 1 6.09 -27.59 8.22
C LYS A 1 6.93 -26.46 7.63
N GLY A 2 8.15 -26.77 7.19
CA GLY A 2 8.98 -26.01 6.23
C GLY A 2 9.23 -24.53 6.49
N VAL A 3 10.25 -24.21 7.29
CA VAL A 3 10.95 -22.91 7.15
C VAL A 3 11.99 -23.12 6.05
N GLU A 4 11.54 -23.05 4.80
CA GLU A 4 12.45 -22.94 3.65
C GLU A 4 13.24 -21.64 3.79
N ALA A 5 14.55 -21.73 3.57
CA ALA A 5 15.55 -20.70 3.81
C ALA A 5 15.01 -19.27 3.70
N ASP A 6 14.95 -18.55 4.84
CA ASP A 6 14.68 -17.11 4.93
C ASP A 6 15.83 -16.40 4.19
N THR A 7 15.74 -16.36 2.85
CA THR A 7 16.61 -15.54 2.02
C THR A 7 16.34 -14.13 2.51
N THR A 8 17.33 -13.52 3.15
CA THR A 8 17.10 -12.28 3.89
C THR A 8 16.54 -11.25 2.90
N LEU A 9 15.58 -10.41 3.29
CA LEU A 9 14.97 -9.41 2.39
C LEU A 9 16.04 -8.63 1.59
N ASP A 10 17.18 -8.36 2.23
CA ASP A 10 18.35 -7.73 1.62
C ASP A 10 19.01 -8.54 0.49
N GLU A 11 19.07 -9.86 0.60
CA GLU A 11 19.60 -10.75 -0.44
C GLU A 11 18.65 -10.82 -1.64
N TRP A 12 17.35 -10.92 -1.37
CA TRP A 12 16.33 -10.87 -2.42
C TRP A 12 16.38 -9.53 -3.17
N MET A 13 16.47 -8.40 -2.45
CA MET A 13 16.58 -7.07 -3.07
C MET A 13 17.83 -6.94 -3.95
N LYS A 14 18.98 -7.45 -3.50
CA LYS A 14 20.22 -7.47 -4.32
C LYS A 14 20.04 -8.23 -5.63
N LYS A 15 19.32 -9.35 -5.60
CA LYS A 15 19.01 -10.14 -6.81
C LYS A 15 17.98 -9.43 -7.69
N ALA A 16 16.95 -8.85 -7.09
CA ALA A 16 15.85 -8.17 -7.80
C ALA A 16 16.32 -6.90 -8.52
N LYS A 17 17.26 -6.13 -7.95
CA LYS A 17 17.87 -4.97 -8.63
C LYS A 17 18.68 -5.34 -9.86
N LYS A 18 19.28 -6.53 -9.89
CA LYS A 18 20.05 -7.05 -11.04
C LYS A 18 19.16 -7.72 -12.09
N ALA A 19 17.84 -7.80 -11.85
CA ALA A 19 16.92 -8.41 -12.79
C ALA A 19 16.85 -7.59 -14.08
N LYS A 20 16.82 -8.26 -15.24
CA LYS A 20 16.64 -7.62 -16.55
C LYS A 20 15.27 -6.93 -16.69
N CYS A 21 14.30 -7.31 -15.87
CA CYS A 21 12.99 -6.69 -15.83
C CYS A 21 13.03 -5.37 -15.05
N LYS A 22 12.85 -4.25 -15.76
CA LYS A 22 12.83 -2.90 -15.17
C LYS A 22 11.78 -2.74 -14.07
N ALA A 23 10.62 -3.39 -14.19
CA ALA A 23 9.58 -3.32 -13.18
C ALA A 23 10.03 -3.92 -11.84
N ILE A 24 10.72 -5.07 -11.89
CA ILE A 24 11.24 -5.75 -10.70
C ILE A 24 12.40 -4.95 -10.08
N ALA A 25 13.31 -4.44 -10.90
CA ALA A 25 14.41 -3.61 -10.41
C ALA A 25 13.91 -2.32 -9.75
N LYS A 26 12.91 -1.66 -10.35
CA LYS A 26 12.26 -0.47 -9.78
C LYS A 26 11.50 -0.79 -8.49
N PHE A 27 10.80 -1.92 -8.45
CA PHE A 27 10.13 -2.37 -7.23
C PHE A 27 11.11 -2.60 -6.08
N ALA A 28 12.26 -3.22 -6.35
CA ALA A 28 13.31 -3.40 -5.35
C ALA A 28 13.95 -2.08 -4.88
N ALA A 29 14.06 -1.08 -5.77
CA ALA A 29 14.49 0.27 -5.39
C ALA A 29 13.46 0.95 -4.46
N ASN A 30 12.17 0.88 -4.81
CA ASN A 30 11.11 1.45 -3.96
C ASN A 30 11.06 0.79 -2.57
N ILE A 31 11.24 -0.54 -2.47
CA ILE A 31 11.31 -1.23 -1.17
C ILE A 31 12.52 -0.76 -0.36
N GLU A 32 13.64 -0.45 -1.02
CA GLU A 32 14.82 0.08 -0.34
C GLU A 32 14.57 1.49 0.21
N ASP A 33 13.92 2.36 -0.56
CA ASP A 33 13.50 3.68 -0.10
C ASP A 33 12.54 3.57 1.10
N ASP A 34 11.61 2.62 1.06
CA ASP A 34 10.62 2.35 2.11
C ASP A 34 11.07 1.31 3.16
N LYS A 35 12.38 1.02 3.27
CA LYS A 35 12.90 -0.09 4.08
C LYS A 35 12.49 -0.02 5.55
N GLN A 36 12.36 1.18 6.11
CA GLN A 36 11.89 1.37 7.48
C GLN A 36 10.43 0.95 7.65
N ALA A 37 9.54 1.36 6.72
CA ALA A 37 8.13 1.00 6.73
C ALA A 37 7.94 -0.52 6.56
N VAL A 38 8.73 -1.15 5.67
CA VAL A 38 8.68 -2.61 5.46
C VAL A 38 9.15 -3.38 6.70
N LYS A 39 10.19 -2.90 7.38
CA LYS A 39 10.62 -3.48 8.66
C LYS A 39 9.57 -3.32 9.75
N ALA A 40 8.99 -2.13 9.88
CA ALA A 40 7.92 -1.86 10.83
C ALA A 40 6.72 -2.77 10.58
N ALA A 41 6.29 -2.93 9.33
CA ALA A 41 5.19 -3.81 8.95
C ALA A 41 5.42 -5.29 9.33
N ARG A 42 6.67 -5.76 9.38
CA ARG A 42 7.01 -7.12 9.88
C ARG A 42 7.06 -7.20 11.40
N GLN A 43 7.43 -6.12 12.07
CA GLN A 43 7.68 -6.08 13.52
C GLN A 43 6.44 -5.71 14.34
N THR A 44 5.49 -4.98 13.75
CA THR A 44 4.30 -4.50 14.43
C THR A 44 3.07 -5.27 13.98
N GLU A 45 2.11 -5.43 14.89
CA GLU A 45 0.78 -5.97 14.56
C GLU A 45 -0.13 -4.93 13.87
N TYR A 46 0.31 -3.66 13.82
CA TYR A 46 -0.42 -2.58 13.20
C TYR A 46 -0.44 -2.72 11.67
N SER A 47 -1.63 -2.57 11.10
CA SER A 47 -1.85 -2.57 9.66
C SER A 47 -2.54 -1.28 9.22
N ASN A 48 -2.17 -0.81 8.04
CA ASN A 48 -2.82 0.34 7.38
C ASN A 48 -4.22 0.02 6.83
N ALA A 49 -4.70 -1.22 6.99
CA ALA A 49 -5.94 -1.72 6.41
C ALA A 49 -7.18 -0.88 6.77
N LEU A 50 -7.31 -0.42 8.02
CA LEU A 50 -8.46 0.40 8.43
C LEU A 50 -8.48 1.74 7.69
N LEU A 51 -7.32 2.43 7.64
CA LEU A 51 -7.18 3.71 6.94
C LEU A 51 -7.45 3.55 5.44
N GLU A 52 -6.89 2.51 4.82
CA GLU A 52 -7.13 2.19 3.42
C GLU A 52 -8.60 1.89 3.15
N GLY A 53 -9.29 1.19 4.06
CA GLY A 53 -10.72 0.95 4.00
C GLY A 53 -11.52 2.25 3.99
N THR A 54 -11.22 3.18 4.90
CA THR A 54 -11.87 4.49 4.95
C THR A 54 -11.61 5.30 3.67
N VAL A 55 -10.37 5.34 3.19
CA VAL A 55 -10.00 6.02 1.93
C VAL A 55 -10.73 5.38 0.74
N ASN A 56 -10.83 4.06 0.69
CA ASN A 56 -11.53 3.33 -0.36
C ASN A 56 -13.03 3.60 -0.34
N ARG A 57 -13.65 3.69 0.84
CA ARG A 57 -15.05 4.11 0.99
C ARG A 57 -15.27 5.51 0.43
N ILE A 58 -14.42 6.47 0.78
CA ILE A 58 -14.52 7.86 0.27
C ILE A 58 -14.35 7.88 -1.26
N LYS A 59 -13.35 7.17 -1.79
CA LYS A 59 -13.15 7.03 -3.24
C LYS A 59 -14.36 6.39 -3.92
N CYS A 60 -14.99 5.40 -3.30
CA CYS A 60 -16.20 4.76 -3.80
C CYS A 60 -17.36 5.75 -3.92
N ILE A 61 -17.67 6.49 -2.85
CA ILE A 61 -18.72 7.53 -2.85
C ILE A 61 -18.44 8.59 -3.92
N LYS A 62 -17.18 9.01 -4.08
CA LYS A 62 -16.82 9.97 -5.13
C LYS A 62 -17.04 9.40 -6.54
N ARG A 63 -16.75 8.10 -6.76
CA ARG A 63 -16.97 7.41 -8.05
C ARG A 63 -18.45 7.19 -8.37
N THR A 64 -19.31 6.90 -7.38
CA THR A 64 -20.77 6.79 -7.62
C THR A 64 -21.37 8.11 -8.10
N MET A 65 -20.69 9.23 -7.85
CA MET A 65 -21.05 10.57 -8.31
C MET A 65 -20.25 11.02 -9.54
N TYR A 66 -19.66 10.08 -10.29
CA TYR A 66 -18.84 10.35 -11.48
C TYR A 66 -17.69 11.34 -11.22
N ASN A 67 -17.16 11.33 -10.00
CA ASN A 67 -16.13 12.25 -9.51
C ASN A 67 -16.52 13.74 -9.50
N ARG A 68 -17.81 14.07 -9.63
CA ARG A 68 -18.32 15.46 -9.64
C ARG A 68 -18.69 16.01 -8.26
N ALA A 69 -18.41 15.25 -7.20
CA ALA A 69 -18.63 15.70 -5.83
C ALA A 69 -17.51 16.67 -5.38
N GLY A 70 -17.89 17.90 -5.04
CA GLY A 70 -17.03 18.84 -4.29
C GLY A 70 -16.83 18.38 -2.84
N ILE A 71 -15.92 19.04 -2.12
CA ILE A 71 -15.52 18.65 -0.76
C ILE A 71 -16.71 18.65 0.21
N GLU A 72 -17.54 19.71 0.19
CA GLU A 72 -18.70 19.83 1.08
C GLU A 72 -19.71 18.69 0.88
N LEU A 73 -20.04 18.38 -0.39
CA LEU A 73 -20.97 17.30 -0.73
C LEU A 73 -20.40 15.92 -0.39
N LEU A 74 -19.11 15.71 -0.64
CA LEU A 74 -18.44 14.45 -0.28
C LEU A 74 -18.42 14.26 1.24
N ARG A 75 -18.14 15.32 2.00
CA ARG A 75 -18.19 15.31 3.47
C ARG A 75 -19.60 14.99 3.97
N ALA A 76 -20.61 15.63 3.40
CA ALA A 76 -22.01 15.39 3.78
C ALA A 76 -22.40 13.91 3.56
N LYS A 77 -22.04 13.31 2.43
CA LYS A 77 -22.31 11.88 2.17
C LYS A 77 -21.53 10.93 3.07
N VAL A 78 -20.27 11.26 3.38
CA VAL A 78 -19.42 10.42 4.23
C VAL A 78 -19.92 10.41 5.68
N ILE A 79 -20.29 11.58 6.22
CA ILE A 79 -20.69 11.76 7.63
C ILE A 79 -22.16 11.38 7.83
N TYR A 80 -23.06 11.87 6.97
CA TYR A 80 -24.51 11.73 7.15
C TYR A 80 -25.13 10.59 6.32
N GLY A 81 -24.38 9.93 5.44
CA GLY A 81 -24.90 8.82 4.62
C GLY A 81 -25.88 9.22 3.51
N LEU A 82 -25.90 10.50 3.14
CA LEU A 82 -26.73 11.07 2.05
C LEU A 82 -26.40 10.47 0.68
#